data_AF-A0A316XDV0-F1
#
_entry.id   AF-A0A316XDV0-F1
#
_cell.length_a   1.000
_cell.length_b   1.000
_cell.length_c   1.000
_cell.angle_alpha   90.00
_cell.angle_beta   90.00
_cell.angle_gamma   90.00
#
_symmetry.space_group_name_H-M   'P 1'
#
loop_
_entity.id
_entity.type
_entity.pdbx_description
1 polymer ?
#
loop_
_entity_poly.entity_id
_entity_poly.type
_entity_poly.pdbx_seq_one_letter_code
_entity_poly.pdbx_strand_id
1 'polypeptide(L)'
;MRKKMFGLILGIISIPVFACLNGETLKLEDGTILYEDYDGFVPHGHQFGDNKRLSEVLLSLEKGYHETKNLNFLSDKGLILIIQGKYQEAIELYNKIEKSDPDRYSTASNIGTAYELMGNNEKALYWIEKAIEIMPDSHYGSEWIHANILKAKIKGDQYITSQFLINHDFGNTKIPVSTLNKKQLHSLREQLYYQLNERMTFVKPVDKIVAQLLFDLGNVSYLYGDKEEAMEDYEKAKEYGFKDPLLKERINLHPIPIDRQVEKKLIKEAKFHTNPLRRFHLIEMLISVCAFMFSCLLVFIFRKKIFLLLK
;
A
#
# COMPACT_ATOMS: atom_id res chain seq x y z
N MET A 1 -55.60 28.97 -19.42
CA MET A 1 -55.10 29.25 -18.05
C MET A 1 -54.01 28.25 -17.69
N ARG A 2 -52.86 28.77 -17.25
CA ARG A 2 -51.68 28.05 -16.73
C ARG A 2 -52.08 26.95 -15.73
N LYS A 3 -51.35 25.82 -15.72
CA LYS A 3 -50.43 25.46 -14.61
C LYS A 3 -49.75 24.09 -14.81
N LYS A 4 -48.42 24.18 -14.97
CA LYS A 4 -47.36 23.38 -14.33
C LYS A 4 -47.12 21.93 -14.82
N MET A 5 -46.20 21.82 -15.78
CA MET A 5 -45.19 20.76 -15.84
C MET A 5 -44.44 20.68 -14.50
N PHE A 6 -44.49 19.53 -13.84
CA PHE A 6 -43.40 19.05 -12.97
C PHE A 6 -42.78 17.86 -13.70
N GLY A 7 -41.79 18.14 -14.54
CA GLY A 7 -40.86 17.12 -14.99
C GLY A 7 -39.90 16.85 -13.84
N LEU A 8 -40.02 15.68 -13.20
CA LEU A 8 -39.01 15.19 -12.27
C LEU A 8 -37.80 14.79 -13.12
N ILE A 9 -36.90 15.75 -13.36
CA ILE A 9 -35.57 15.46 -13.90
C ILE A 9 -34.82 14.78 -12.75
N LEU A 10 -34.85 13.45 -12.72
CA LEU A 10 -33.83 12.65 -12.03
C LEU A 10 -32.54 12.80 -12.84
N GLY A 11 -31.92 13.97 -12.71
CA GLY A 11 -30.51 14.13 -13.00
C GLY A 11 -29.80 13.28 -11.96
N ILE A 12 -29.39 12.08 -12.36
CA ILE A 12 -28.26 11.41 -11.73
C ILE A 12 -27.08 12.32 -12.07
N ILE A 13 -26.92 13.38 -11.29
CA ILE A 13 -25.62 14.00 -11.10
C ILE A 13 -24.85 12.88 -10.41
N SER A 14 -24.13 12.11 -11.20
CA SER A 14 -23.03 11.31 -10.70
C SER A 14 -22.05 12.33 -10.15
N ILE A 15 -22.30 12.77 -8.91
CA ILE A 15 -21.26 13.32 -8.08
C ILE A 15 -20.28 12.15 -8.01
N PRO A 16 -19.07 12.24 -8.61
CA PRO A 16 -18.05 11.29 -8.25
C PRO A 16 -17.88 11.49 -6.75
N VAL A 17 -18.47 10.60 -5.97
CA VAL A 17 -18.06 10.41 -4.60
C VAL A 17 -16.65 9.90 -4.77
N PHE A 18 -15.69 10.81 -4.77
CA PHE A 18 -14.32 10.50 -4.42
C PHE A 18 -14.41 9.98 -2.98
N ALA A 19 -14.83 8.71 -2.83
CA ALA A 19 -14.33 7.90 -1.75
C ALA A 19 -12.82 8.05 -1.90
N CYS A 20 -12.20 8.70 -0.92
CA CYS A 20 -10.78 8.97 -0.94
C CYS A 20 -10.07 7.64 -1.25
N LEU A 21 -9.59 7.50 -2.50
CA LEU A 21 -8.65 6.46 -2.87
C LEU A 21 -7.40 6.79 -2.06
N ASN A 22 -7.24 6.12 -0.93
CA ASN A 22 -6.17 6.35 0.03
C ASN A 22 -5.02 5.35 -0.20
N GLY A 23 -5.12 4.50 -1.23
CA GLY A 23 -4.05 3.62 -1.65
C GLY A 23 -2.90 4.36 -2.33
N GLU A 24 -1.67 3.95 -2.05
CA GLU A 24 -0.48 4.45 -2.72
C GLU A 24 -0.41 3.93 -4.16
N THR A 25 -0.07 4.81 -5.09
CA THR A 25 0.17 4.46 -6.49
C THR A 25 1.54 4.95 -6.87
N LEU A 26 2.44 4.04 -7.25
CA LEU A 26 3.73 4.42 -7.81
C LEU A 26 3.67 4.39 -9.33
N LYS A 27 3.81 5.57 -9.94
CA LYS A 27 3.95 5.73 -11.38
C LYS A 27 5.40 6.09 -11.71
N LEU A 28 6.00 5.32 -12.61
CA LEU A 28 7.36 5.53 -13.11
C LEU A 28 7.40 6.65 -14.16
N GLU A 29 8.60 7.12 -14.45
CA GLU A 29 8.88 8.19 -15.41
C GLU A 29 8.43 7.82 -16.84
N ASP A 30 8.46 6.55 -17.21
CA ASP A 30 7.93 6.07 -18.51
C ASP A 30 6.39 6.01 -18.58
N GLY A 31 5.73 6.34 -17.47
CA GLY A 31 4.29 6.34 -17.33
C GLY A 31 3.70 5.03 -16.81
N THR A 32 4.51 3.99 -16.60
CA THR A 32 4.06 2.71 -16.06
C THR A 32 3.60 2.86 -14.61
N ILE A 33 2.40 2.36 -14.30
CA ILE A 33 1.98 2.18 -12.91
C ILE A 33 2.61 0.89 -12.39
N LEU A 34 3.61 1.00 -11.51
CA LEU A 34 4.34 -0.15 -11.00
C LEU A 34 3.47 -1.00 -10.08
N TYR A 35 2.78 -0.34 -9.14
CA TYR A 35 1.81 -0.93 -8.24
C TYR A 35 0.72 0.08 -7.86
N GLU A 36 -0.43 -0.46 -7.46
CA GLU A 36 -1.53 0.25 -6.80
C GLU A 36 -1.86 -0.55 -5.54
N ASP A 37 -1.75 0.08 -4.38
CA ASP A 37 -2.06 -0.56 -3.11
C ASP A 37 -3.53 -0.44 -2.73
N TYR A 38 -3.91 -1.21 -1.71
CA TYR A 38 -5.27 -1.27 -1.20
C TYR A 38 -5.65 0.00 -0.44
N ASP A 39 -6.94 0.34 -0.43
CA ASP A 39 -7.46 1.36 0.46
C ASP A 39 -7.45 0.86 1.92
N GLY A 40 -6.90 1.68 2.83
CA GLY A 40 -6.88 1.42 4.28
C GLY A 40 -5.47 1.39 4.87
N PHE A 41 -5.36 1.17 6.18
CA PHE A 41 -4.09 1.17 6.90
C PHE A 41 -3.58 -0.24 7.25
N VAL A 42 -4.03 -1.27 6.52
CA VAL A 42 -3.56 -2.65 6.73
C VAL A 42 -2.47 -2.96 5.69
N PRO A 43 -1.19 -3.15 6.09
CA PRO A 43 -0.08 -3.30 5.15
C PRO A 43 -0.07 -4.69 4.53
N HIS A 44 0.10 -4.80 3.21
CA HIS A 44 0.08 -6.08 2.48
C HIS A 44 1.36 -6.37 1.70
N GLY A 45 2.27 -5.40 1.60
CA GLY A 45 3.33 -5.44 0.62
C GLY A 45 2.84 -5.06 -0.76
N HIS A 46 3.71 -4.43 -1.53
CA HIS A 46 3.43 -4.09 -2.92
C HIS A 46 3.37 -5.36 -3.77
N GLN A 47 2.43 -5.37 -4.71
CA GLN A 47 2.32 -6.44 -5.70
C GLN A 47 2.92 -5.98 -7.02
N PHE A 48 4.13 -6.45 -7.29
CA PHE A 48 4.76 -6.24 -8.59
C PHE A 48 4.25 -7.28 -9.59
N GLY A 49 4.20 -6.90 -10.87
CA GLY A 49 3.92 -7.88 -11.93
C GLY A 49 5.05 -8.90 -12.08
N ASP A 50 4.89 -9.83 -13.01
CA ASP A 50 5.88 -10.88 -13.22
C ASP A 50 7.23 -10.35 -13.76
N ASN A 51 8.26 -11.21 -13.74
CA ASN A 51 9.59 -10.87 -14.24
C ASN A 51 9.61 -10.42 -15.70
N LYS A 52 8.65 -10.87 -16.52
CA LYS A 52 8.53 -10.47 -17.92
C LYS A 52 8.12 -9.00 -18.00
N ARG A 53 7.07 -8.62 -17.27
CA ARG A 53 6.61 -7.23 -17.16
C ARG A 53 7.74 -6.32 -16.66
N LEU A 54 8.45 -6.72 -15.61
CA LEU A 54 9.58 -5.93 -15.08
C LEU A 54 10.72 -5.78 -16.11
N SER A 55 10.95 -6.80 -16.94
CA SER A 55 11.96 -6.73 -18.01
C SER A 55 11.53 -5.77 -19.13
N GLU A 56 10.25 -5.75 -19.49
CA GLU A 56 9.70 -4.78 -20.46
C GLU A 56 9.82 -3.33 -19.94
N VAL A 57 9.53 -3.11 -18.66
CA VAL A 57 9.72 -1.82 -17.99
C VAL A 57 11.18 -1.38 -18.03
N LEU A 58 12.13 -2.28 -17.73
CA LEU A 58 13.56 -1.94 -17.80
C LEU A 58 14.00 -1.47 -19.19
N LEU A 59 13.49 -2.08 -20.27
CA LEU A 59 13.78 -1.67 -21.64
C LEU A 59 13.19 -0.28 -21.96
N SER A 60 11.97 -0.03 -21.49
CA SER A 60 11.30 1.26 -21.63
C SER A 60 12.07 2.38 -20.92
N LEU A 61 12.48 2.14 -19.67
CA LEU A 61 13.26 3.09 -18.87
C LEU A 61 14.63 3.37 -19.49
N GLU A 62 15.31 2.34 -19.99
CA GLU A 62 16.61 2.50 -20.67
C GLU A 62 16.48 3.36 -21.93
N LYS A 63 15.46 3.08 -22.76
CA LYS A 63 15.15 3.92 -23.93
C LYS A 63 14.87 5.37 -23.54
N GLY A 64 14.02 5.59 -22.53
CA GLY A 64 13.67 6.92 -22.04
C GLY A 64 14.89 7.72 -21.57
N TYR A 65 15.82 7.08 -20.84
CA TYR A 65 17.09 7.71 -20.47
C TYR A 65 17.96 8.03 -21.70
N HIS A 66 18.06 7.12 -22.68
CA HIS A 66 18.88 7.37 -23.87
C HIS A 66 18.40 8.58 -24.67
N GLU A 67 17.09 8.75 -24.79
CA GLU A 67 16.44 9.85 -25.52
C GLU A 67 16.52 11.19 -24.78
N THR A 68 16.34 11.19 -23.45
CA THR A 68 16.14 12.42 -22.67
C THR A 68 17.32 12.82 -21.79
N LYS A 69 18.18 11.87 -21.42
CA LYS A 69 19.17 12.00 -20.34
C LYS A 69 18.57 12.36 -18.97
N ASN A 70 17.26 12.19 -18.78
CA ASN A 70 16.63 12.41 -17.48
C ASN A 70 17.01 11.28 -16.50
N LEU A 71 17.67 11.65 -15.40
CA LEU A 71 18.13 10.71 -14.37
C LEU A 71 17.00 10.02 -13.60
N ASN A 72 15.76 10.47 -13.70
CA ASN A 72 14.60 9.77 -13.12
C ASN A 72 14.42 8.37 -13.74
N PHE A 73 14.64 8.22 -15.04
CA PHE A 73 14.61 6.91 -15.69
C PHE A 73 15.66 5.95 -15.10
N LEU A 74 16.86 6.45 -14.77
CA LEU A 74 17.88 5.63 -14.11
C LEU A 74 17.51 5.34 -12.65
N SER A 75 16.90 6.31 -11.95
CA SER A 75 16.40 6.12 -10.59
C SER A 75 15.34 5.02 -10.54
N ASP A 76 14.39 5.03 -11.48
CA ASP A 76 13.36 4.00 -11.60
C ASP A 76 13.96 2.65 -12.00
N LYS A 77 14.95 2.63 -12.90
CA LYS A 77 15.69 1.41 -13.25
C LYS A 77 16.34 0.80 -12.02
N GLY A 78 16.94 1.62 -11.15
CA GLY A 78 17.51 1.20 -9.88
C GLY A 78 16.47 0.55 -8.95
N LEU A 79 15.26 1.09 -8.88
CA LEU A 79 14.17 0.54 -8.09
C LEU A 79 13.76 -0.85 -8.61
N ILE A 80 13.62 -0.99 -9.94
CA ILE A 80 13.31 -2.30 -10.54
C ILE A 80 14.42 -3.32 -10.27
N LEU A 81 15.69 -2.91 -10.26
CA LEU A 81 16.81 -3.78 -9.89
C LEU A 81 16.71 -4.25 -8.43
N ILE A 82 16.33 -3.38 -7.50
CA ILE A 82 16.05 -3.75 -6.09
C ILE A 82 14.93 -4.78 -6.03
N ILE A 83 13.83 -4.55 -6.75
CA ILE A 83 12.69 -5.47 -6.81
C ILE A 83 13.09 -6.85 -7.33
N GLN A 84 14.00 -6.89 -8.31
CA GLN A 84 14.56 -8.13 -8.87
C GLN A 84 15.64 -8.79 -7.99
N GLY A 85 15.97 -8.23 -6.82
CA GLY A 85 17.02 -8.74 -5.94
C GLY A 85 18.45 -8.43 -6.40
N LYS A 86 18.62 -7.56 -7.41
CA LYS A 86 19.92 -7.16 -7.98
C LYS A 86 20.49 -5.96 -7.24
N TYR A 87 20.65 -6.10 -5.92
CA TYR A 87 20.99 -4.99 -5.03
C TYR A 87 22.33 -4.32 -5.36
N GLN A 88 23.35 -5.11 -5.70
CA GLN A 88 24.68 -4.58 -6.03
C GLN A 88 24.65 -3.73 -7.33
N GLU A 89 23.92 -4.19 -8.35
CA GLU A 89 23.74 -3.43 -9.60
C GLU A 89 22.96 -2.12 -9.35
N ALA A 90 21.92 -2.17 -8.50
CA ALA A 90 21.17 -0.99 -8.10
C ALA A 90 22.08 0.02 -7.38
N ILE A 91 22.88 -0.42 -6.42
CA ILE A 91 23.83 0.43 -5.67
C ILE A 91 24.86 1.06 -6.61
N GLU A 92 25.40 0.31 -7.57
CA GLU A 92 26.35 0.85 -8.55
C GLU A 92 25.71 1.91 -9.46
N LEU A 93 24.45 1.69 -9.86
CA LEU A 93 23.68 2.66 -10.64
C LEU A 93 23.39 3.93 -9.84
N TYR A 94 22.89 3.80 -8.61
CA TYR A 94 22.61 4.94 -7.75
C TYR A 94 23.87 5.70 -7.35
N ASN A 95 25.01 5.04 -7.14
CA ASN A 95 26.28 5.72 -6.93
C ASN A 95 26.75 6.53 -8.15
N LYS A 96 26.38 6.12 -9.37
CA LYS A 96 26.63 6.95 -10.57
C LYS A 96 25.70 8.16 -10.60
N ILE A 97 24.42 7.97 -10.25
CA ILE A 97 23.45 9.07 -10.14
C ILE A 97 23.94 10.09 -9.11
N GLU A 98 24.30 9.65 -7.90
CA GLU A 98 24.80 10.51 -6.82
C GLU A 98 26.05 11.30 -7.21
N LYS A 99 26.96 10.71 -8.01
CA LYS A 99 28.14 11.43 -8.52
C LYS A 99 27.79 12.52 -9.53
N SER A 100 26.73 12.33 -10.31
CA SER A 100 26.30 13.28 -11.34
C SER A 100 25.34 14.34 -10.83
N ASP A 101 24.48 13.96 -9.89
CA ASP A 101 23.40 14.75 -9.31
C ASP A 101 23.27 14.36 -7.83
N PRO A 102 24.09 14.97 -6.96
CA PRO A 102 24.19 14.61 -5.55
C PRO A 102 22.95 15.05 -4.77
N ASP A 103 22.80 14.50 -3.56
CA ASP A 103 21.82 14.94 -2.56
C ASP A 103 20.35 14.79 -3.01
N ARG A 104 20.09 13.77 -3.83
CA ARG A 104 18.72 13.35 -4.17
C ARG A 104 18.19 12.41 -3.10
N TYR A 105 17.06 12.76 -2.49
CA TYR A 105 16.37 11.93 -1.51
C TYR A 105 16.19 10.48 -2.00
N SER A 106 15.61 10.31 -3.20
CA SER A 106 15.33 8.99 -3.78
C SER A 106 16.58 8.16 -4.04
N THR A 107 17.72 8.81 -4.30
CA THR A 107 19.00 8.11 -4.51
C THR A 107 19.54 7.61 -3.17
N ALA A 108 19.58 8.49 -2.15
CA ALA A 108 20.03 8.11 -0.82
C ALA A 108 19.15 7.03 -0.19
N SER A 109 17.82 7.17 -0.24
CA SER A 109 16.90 6.19 0.35
C SER A 109 17.00 4.82 -0.33
N ASN A 110 17.05 4.75 -1.67
CA ASN A 110 17.16 3.49 -2.38
C ASN A 110 18.53 2.80 -2.20
N ILE A 111 19.63 3.55 -2.06
CA ILE A 111 20.91 2.95 -1.65
C ILE A 111 20.79 2.35 -0.24
N GLY A 112 20.18 3.08 0.68
CA GLY A 112 19.91 2.60 2.05
C GLY A 112 19.13 1.30 2.07
N THR A 113 18.00 1.25 1.36
CA THR A 113 17.15 0.06 1.21
C THR A 113 17.91 -1.11 0.57
N ALA A 114 18.69 -0.86 -0.49
CA ALA A 114 19.48 -1.92 -1.12
C ALA A 114 20.53 -2.51 -0.17
N TYR A 115 21.20 -1.68 0.64
CA TYR A 115 22.12 -2.16 1.67
C TYR A 115 21.40 -2.93 2.79
N GLU A 116 20.21 -2.48 3.21
CA GLU A 116 19.40 -3.20 4.21
C GLU A 116 19.04 -4.61 3.72
N LEU A 117 18.59 -4.72 2.47
CA LEU A 117 18.21 -5.99 1.84
C LEU A 117 19.41 -6.93 1.63
N MET A 118 20.63 -6.38 1.51
CA MET A 118 21.88 -7.15 1.54
C MET A 118 22.34 -7.52 2.96
N GLY A 119 21.65 -7.06 4.01
CA GLY A 119 22.01 -7.27 5.41
C GLY A 119 23.13 -6.36 5.93
N ASN A 120 23.54 -5.34 5.16
CA ASN A 120 24.56 -4.38 5.58
C ASN A 120 23.89 -3.19 6.30
N ASN A 121 23.48 -3.42 7.55
CA ASN A 121 22.66 -2.47 8.29
C ASN A 121 23.39 -1.16 8.63
N GLU A 122 24.71 -1.18 8.81
CA GLU A 122 25.51 0.02 9.10
C GLU A 122 25.55 0.97 7.90
N LYS A 123 25.79 0.45 6.68
CA LYS A 123 25.74 1.27 5.48
C LYS A 123 24.32 1.70 5.14
N ALA A 124 23.34 0.82 5.35
CA ALA A 124 21.94 1.18 5.20
C ALA A 124 21.60 2.38 6.07
N LEU A 125 21.99 2.34 7.36
CA LEU A 125 21.68 3.40 8.30
C LEU A 125 22.29 4.74 7.88
N TYR A 126 23.56 4.74 7.46
CA TYR A 126 24.21 5.93 6.95
C TYR A 126 23.42 6.59 5.81
N TRP A 127 22.99 5.80 4.82
CA TRP A 127 22.28 6.31 3.65
C TRP A 127 20.84 6.75 3.96
N ILE A 128 20.16 6.05 4.87
CA ILE A 128 18.83 6.47 5.35
C ILE A 128 18.93 7.75 6.18
N GLU A 129 19.93 7.91 7.04
CA GLU A 129 20.17 9.16 7.78
C GLU A 129 20.47 10.32 6.82
N LYS A 130 21.28 10.08 5.77
CA LYS A 130 21.47 11.06 4.70
C LYS A 130 20.15 11.42 4.00
N ALA A 131 19.30 10.45 3.71
CA ALA A 131 18.00 10.70 3.07
C ALA A 131 17.09 11.58 3.96
N ILE A 132 17.06 11.31 5.27
CA ILE A 132 16.32 12.13 6.26
C ILE A 132 16.85 13.57 6.29
N GLU A 133 18.17 13.76 6.23
CA GLU A 133 18.78 15.10 6.20
C GLU A 133 18.39 15.89 4.95
N ILE A 134 18.30 15.23 3.79
CA ILE A 134 17.91 15.84 2.52
C ILE A 134 16.43 16.23 2.51
N MET A 135 15.55 15.31 2.94
CA MET A 135 14.10 15.50 2.87
C MET A 135 13.42 14.83 4.07
N PRO A 136 13.25 15.53 5.20
CA PRO A 136 12.73 14.93 6.44
C PRO A 136 11.25 14.52 6.37
N ASP A 137 10.46 15.15 5.50
CA ASP A 137 9.02 14.90 5.36
C ASP A 137 8.69 13.86 4.28
N SER A 138 9.69 13.25 3.66
CA SER A 138 9.49 12.19 2.67
C SER A 138 8.75 10.99 3.25
N HIS A 139 7.99 10.27 2.41
CA HIS A 139 7.24 9.08 2.84
C HIS A 139 6.43 9.34 4.13
N TYR A 140 5.69 10.46 4.18
CA TYR A 140 4.91 10.90 5.34
C TYR A 140 5.73 11.16 6.62
N GLY A 141 7.03 11.45 6.45
CA GLY A 141 7.98 11.63 7.55
C GLY A 141 8.25 10.34 8.32
N SER A 142 8.25 9.19 7.64
CA SER A 142 8.36 7.87 8.28
C SER A 142 9.78 7.31 8.38
N GLU A 143 10.76 7.91 7.71
CA GLU A 143 12.12 7.37 7.62
C GLU A 143 12.87 7.31 8.97
N TRP A 144 12.45 8.07 9.98
CA TRP A 144 13.00 7.91 11.34
C TRP A 144 12.69 6.52 11.94
N ILE A 145 11.54 5.91 11.58
CA ILE A 145 11.21 4.53 11.96
C ILE A 145 12.16 3.57 11.24
N HIS A 146 12.45 3.80 9.95
CA HIS A 146 13.44 3.04 9.19
C HIS A 146 14.81 3.08 9.87
N ALA A 147 15.29 4.27 10.23
CA ALA A 147 16.55 4.43 10.94
C ALA A 147 16.55 3.68 12.30
N ASN A 148 15.44 3.71 13.04
CA ASN A 148 15.31 2.96 14.29
C ASN A 148 15.29 1.44 14.08
N ILE A 149 14.65 0.95 13.02
CA ILE A 149 14.69 -0.46 12.62
C ILE A 149 16.14 -0.90 12.38
N LEU A 150 16.90 -0.12 11.61
CA LEU A 150 18.32 -0.41 11.33
C LEU A 150 19.16 -0.36 12.61
N LYS A 151 18.93 0.62 13.48
CA LYS A 151 19.57 0.70 14.80
C LYS A 151 19.24 -0.51 15.68
N ALA A 152 18.01 -1.02 15.64
CA ALA A 152 17.64 -2.23 16.37
C ALA A 152 18.34 -3.47 15.79
N LYS A 153 18.40 -3.61 14.46
CA LYS A 153 19.14 -4.70 13.79
C LYS A 153 20.63 -4.70 14.16
N ILE A 154 21.26 -3.52 14.25
CA ILE A 154 22.67 -3.38 14.64
C ILE A 154 22.88 -3.72 16.12
N LYS A 155 22.01 -3.22 17.00
CA LYS A 155 22.18 -3.34 18.46
C LYS A 155 21.66 -4.66 19.04
N GLY A 156 20.83 -5.38 18.30
CA GLY A 156 20.28 -6.69 18.66
C GLY A 156 18.84 -6.66 19.19
N ASP A 157 18.26 -7.85 19.31
CA ASP A 157 16.83 -8.08 19.52
C ASP A 157 16.21 -7.39 20.75
N GLN A 158 17.00 -7.08 21.78
CA GLN A 158 16.53 -6.36 22.97
C GLN A 158 16.02 -4.94 22.66
N TYR A 159 16.35 -4.40 21.49
CA TYR A 159 15.88 -3.10 21.00
C TYR A 159 14.65 -3.21 20.09
N ILE A 160 14.11 -4.42 19.87
CA ILE A 160 12.86 -4.61 19.13
C ILE A 160 11.70 -4.42 20.11
N THR A 161 11.39 -3.15 20.42
CA THR A 161 10.30 -2.75 21.30
C THR A 161 9.56 -1.55 20.73
N SER A 162 8.29 -1.34 21.08
CA SER A 162 7.51 -0.18 20.66
C SER A 162 8.25 1.13 21.00
N GLN A 163 8.73 1.24 22.23
CA GLN A 163 9.42 2.44 22.70
C GLN A 163 10.67 2.76 21.88
N PHE A 164 11.44 1.76 21.44
CA PHE A 164 12.64 2.00 20.67
C PHE A 164 12.35 2.23 19.18
N LEU A 165 11.46 1.43 18.59
CA LEU A 165 11.18 1.51 17.15
C LEU A 165 10.40 2.77 16.81
N ILE A 166 9.39 3.10 17.61
CA ILE A 166 8.44 4.18 17.32
C ILE A 166 8.34 5.27 18.39
N ASN A 167 9.29 5.34 19.33
CA ASN A 167 9.30 6.34 20.39
C ASN A 167 8.00 6.40 21.22
N HIS A 168 7.27 5.28 21.28
CA HIS A 168 5.97 5.23 21.94
C HIS A 168 5.68 3.85 22.51
N ASP A 169 5.06 3.81 23.69
CA ASP A 169 4.60 2.60 24.35
C ASP A 169 3.09 2.68 24.58
N PHE A 170 2.37 1.60 24.31
CA PHE A 170 0.91 1.56 24.40
C PHE A 170 0.39 0.92 25.70
N GLY A 171 1.26 0.78 26.70
CA GLY A 171 0.99 0.10 27.95
C GLY A 171 0.94 -1.43 27.80
N ASN A 172 0.88 -2.10 28.94
CA ASN A 172 0.91 -3.56 29.08
C ASN A 172 -0.44 -4.16 29.48
N THR A 173 -1.53 -3.38 29.38
CA THR A 173 -2.89 -3.86 29.69
C THR A 173 -3.65 -4.22 28.43
N LYS A 174 -4.74 -5.00 28.60
CA LYS A 174 -5.64 -5.41 27.53
C LYS A 174 -6.04 -4.25 26.63
N ILE A 175 -6.38 -3.08 27.17
CA ILE A 175 -6.75 -1.89 26.37
C ILE A 175 -5.47 -1.07 26.15
N PRO A 176 -5.03 -0.84 24.89
CA PRO A 176 -3.89 0.04 24.65
C PRO A 176 -4.23 1.47 25.12
N VAL A 177 -3.22 2.17 25.62
CA VAL A 177 -3.34 3.55 26.11
C VAL A 177 -2.27 4.42 25.47
N SER A 178 -2.55 5.70 25.30
CA SER A 178 -1.61 6.66 24.74
C SER A 178 -1.98 8.09 25.16
N THR A 179 -0.97 8.96 25.24
CA THR A 179 -1.17 10.41 25.39
C THR A 179 -1.29 11.14 24.04
N LEU A 180 -1.14 10.42 22.92
CA LEU A 180 -1.23 11.00 21.59
C LEU A 180 -2.67 11.42 21.29
N ASN A 181 -2.81 12.62 20.72
CA ASN A 181 -4.12 13.07 20.22
C ASN A 181 -4.44 12.43 18.86
N LYS A 182 -5.67 12.62 18.37
CA LYS A 182 -6.14 12.00 17.12
C LYS A 182 -5.28 12.32 15.89
N LYS A 183 -4.74 13.54 15.78
CA LYS A 183 -3.86 13.93 14.67
C LYS A 183 -2.53 13.20 14.73
N GLN A 184 -1.95 13.09 15.94
CA GLN A 184 -0.69 12.37 16.15
C GLN A 184 -0.86 10.87 15.92
N LEU A 185 -1.98 10.28 16.35
CA LEU A 185 -2.30 8.88 16.06
C LEU A 185 -2.44 8.65 14.56
N HIS A 186 -3.13 9.53 13.83
CA HIS A 186 -3.25 9.42 12.38
C HIS A 186 -1.88 9.46 11.68
N SER A 187 -1.04 10.44 12.03
CA SER A 187 0.30 10.58 11.46
C SER A 187 1.19 9.38 11.78
N LEU A 188 1.19 8.88 13.02
CA LEU A 188 1.94 7.68 13.37
C LEU A 188 1.41 6.44 12.61
N ARG A 189 0.10 6.36 12.37
CA ARG A 189 -0.51 5.29 11.58
C ARG A 189 -0.04 5.31 10.14
N GLU A 190 -0.02 6.47 9.49
CA GLU A 190 0.51 6.64 8.13
C GLU A 190 1.98 6.21 8.05
N GLN A 191 2.79 6.64 9.02
CA GLN A 191 4.22 6.31 9.05
C GLN A 191 4.46 4.81 9.25
N LEU A 192 3.73 4.19 10.18
CA LEU A 192 3.80 2.74 10.41
C LEU A 192 3.35 1.96 9.19
N TYR A 193 2.21 2.32 8.61
CA TYR A 193 1.68 1.66 7.41
C TYR A 193 2.69 1.71 6.27
N TYR A 194 3.23 2.89 5.96
CA TYR A 194 4.21 3.06 4.89
C TYR A 194 5.41 2.13 5.08
N GLN A 195 6.05 2.18 6.25
CA GLN A 195 7.26 1.41 6.54
C GLN A 195 7.01 -0.10 6.61
N LEU A 196 5.83 -0.52 7.06
CA LEU A 196 5.41 -1.92 7.06
C LEU A 196 5.11 -2.41 5.65
N ASN A 197 4.42 -1.61 4.84
CA ASN A 197 4.00 -1.99 3.50
C ASN A 197 5.23 -2.16 2.59
N GLU A 198 6.17 -1.22 2.62
CA GLU A 198 7.47 -1.36 1.93
C GLU A 198 8.20 -2.63 2.36
N ARG A 199 8.28 -2.92 3.67
CA ARG A 199 8.99 -4.11 4.20
C ARG A 199 8.32 -5.42 3.84
N MET A 200 7.01 -5.52 3.97
CA MET A 200 6.25 -6.75 3.71
C MET A 200 6.28 -7.17 2.24
N THR A 201 6.68 -6.27 1.35
CA THR A 201 7.05 -6.57 -0.03
C THR A 201 8.17 -7.61 -0.09
N PHE A 202 9.25 -7.40 0.67
CA PHE A 202 10.48 -8.20 0.61
C PHE A 202 10.61 -9.22 1.74
N VAL A 203 10.05 -8.92 2.92
CA VAL A 203 10.16 -9.74 4.12
C VAL A 203 8.89 -10.59 4.28
N LYS A 204 9.06 -11.90 4.47
CA LYS A 204 7.96 -12.84 4.73
C LYS A 204 8.00 -13.33 6.17
N PRO A 205 6.87 -13.79 6.75
CA PRO A 205 6.87 -14.42 8.07
C PRO A 205 7.88 -15.57 8.17
N VAL A 206 8.63 -15.72 9.26
CA VAL A 206 8.60 -14.95 10.52
C VAL A 206 9.63 -13.81 10.53
N ASP A 207 9.27 -12.66 11.10
CA ASP A 207 10.19 -11.53 11.31
C ASP A 207 9.78 -10.74 12.56
N LYS A 208 10.71 -10.59 13.53
CA LYS A 208 10.41 -9.99 14.85
C LYS A 208 10.11 -8.49 14.77
N ILE A 209 10.74 -7.78 13.85
CA ILE A 209 10.57 -6.34 13.70
C ILE A 209 9.22 -6.08 13.06
N VAL A 210 8.91 -6.79 11.97
CA VAL A 210 7.60 -6.67 11.30
C VAL A 210 6.48 -7.10 12.27
N ALA A 211 6.68 -8.17 13.04
CA ALA A 211 5.74 -8.60 14.08
C ALA A 211 5.47 -7.51 15.13
N GLN A 212 6.53 -6.86 15.64
CA GLN A 212 6.41 -5.78 16.63
C GLN A 212 5.70 -4.56 16.04
N LEU A 213 6.09 -4.11 14.84
CA LEU A 213 5.49 -2.95 14.20
C LEU A 213 4.03 -3.18 13.81
N LEU A 214 3.65 -4.39 13.38
CA LEU A 214 2.24 -4.75 13.13
C LEU A 214 1.42 -4.71 14.43
N PHE A 215 2.00 -5.17 15.54
CA PHE A 215 1.35 -5.06 16.85
C PHE A 215 1.15 -3.60 17.25
N ASP A 216 2.15 -2.76 17.01
CA ASP A 216 2.09 -1.32 17.28
C ASP A 216 1.07 -0.61 16.39
N LEU A 217 1.00 -0.97 15.11
CA LEU A 217 -0.02 -0.47 14.19
C LEU A 217 -1.42 -0.85 14.66
N GLY A 218 -1.63 -2.09 15.13
CA GLY A 218 -2.89 -2.51 15.73
C GLY A 218 -3.29 -1.66 16.95
N ASN A 219 -2.32 -1.29 17.78
CA ASN A 219 -2.55 -0.40 18.92
C ASN A 219 -2.99 1.01 18.47
N VAL A 220 -2.30 1.57 17.47
CA VAL A 220 -2.61 2.89 16.90
C VAL A 220 -3.99 2.89 16.23
N SER A 221 -4.28 1.90 15.39
CA SER A 221 -5.58 1.74 14.72
C SER A 221 -6.72 1.62 15.74
N TYR A 222 -6.53 0.86 16.82
CA TYR A 222 -7.53 0.73 17.88
C TYR A 222 -7.80 2.07 18.57
N LEU A 223 -6.75 2.79 18.96
CA LEU A 223 -6.85 4.09 19.63
C LEU A 223 -7.43 5.18 18.73
N TYR A 224 -7.17 5.11 17.42
CA TYR A 224 -7.73 6.02 16.43
C TYR A 224 -9.24 5.80 16.22
N GLY A 225 -9.71 4.57 16.47
CA GLY A 225 -11.12 4.17 16.40
C GLY A 225 -11.44 3.09 15.37
N ASP A 226 -10.46 2.69 14.55
CA ASP A 226 -10.60 1.73 13.46
C ASP A 226 -10.34 0.31 13.96
N LYS A 227 -11.27 -0.19 14.78
CA LYS A 227 -11.16 -1.49 15.47
C LYS A 227 -11.07 -2.69 14.53
N GLU A 228 -11.60 -2.56 13.31
CA GLU A 228 -11.52 -3.61 12.30
C GLU A 228 -10.09 -3.74 11.77
N GLU A 229 -9.48 -2.64 11.31
CA GLU A 229 -8.07 -2.61 10.87
C GLU A 229 -7.15 -3.06 12.01
N ALA A 230 -7.38 -2.57 13.24
CA ALA A 230 -6.62 -2.98 14.41
C ALA A 230 -6.57 -4.51 14.60
N MET A 231 -7.71 -5.17 14.37
CA MET A 231 -7.78 -6.63 14.46
C MET A 231 -6.95 -7.32 13.38
N GLU A 232 -7.00 -6.81 12.16
CA GLU A 232 -6.23 -7.35 11.04
C GLU A 232 -4.73 -7.19 11.28
N ASP A 233 -4.31 -6.05 11.81
CA ASP A 233 -2.92 -5.76 12.17
C ASP A 233 -2.43 -6.71 13.27
N TYR A 234 -3.23 -6.98 14.31
CA TYR A 234 -2.88 -7.94 15.35
C TYR A 234 -2.78 -9.39 14.83
N GLU A 235 -3.69 -9.84 13.96
CA GLU A 235 -3.61 -11.18 13.37
C GLU A 235 -2.39 -11.29 12.44
N LYS A 236 -2.02 -10.22 11.73
CA LYS A 236 -0.76 -10.18 10.98
C LYS A 236 0.45 -10.19 11.90
N ALA A 237 0.44 -9.46 13.02
CA ALA A 237 1.52 -9.50 14.00
C ALA A 237 1.76 -10.94 14.50
N LYS A 238 0.67 -11.67 14.77
CA LYS A 238 0.70 -13.10 15.12
C LYS A 238 1.28 -13.95 14.00
N GLU A 239 0.87 -13.73 12.74
CA GLU A 239 1.41 -14.43 11.56
C GLU A 239 2.93 -14.24 11.43
N TYR A 240 3.42 -13.01 11.63
CA TYR A 240 4.85 -12.69 11.63
C TYR A 240 5.61 -13.18 12.87
N GLY A 241 4.90 -13.74 13.85
CA GLY A 241 5.48 -14.42 15.00
C GLY A 241 5.60 -13.55 16.25
N PHE A 242 4.74 -12.56 16.44
CA PHE A 242 4.64 -11.83 17.70
C PHE A 242 4.22 -12.77 18.85
N LYS A 243 5.02 -12.83 19.91
CA LYS A 243 4.89 -13.88 20.95
C LYS A 243 4.32 -13.40 22.28
N ASP A 244 4.17 -12.09 22.48
CA ASP A 244 3.68 -11.57 23.75
C ASP A 244 2.23 -12.05 24.01
N PRO A 245 1.92 -12.67 25.17
CA PRO A 245 0.57 -13.08 25.53
C PRO A 245 -0.47 -11.96 25.43
N LEU A 246 -0.05 -10.70 25.62
CA LEU A 246 -0.89 -9.51 25.51
C LEU A 246 -1.60 -9.40 24.15
N LEU A 247 -0.99 -9.92 23.08
CA LEU A 247 -1.59 -9.98 21.75
C LEU A 247 -2.95 -10.68 21.78
N LYS A 248 -3.04 -11.81 22.48
CA LYS A 248 -4.29 -12.58 22.59
C LYS A 248 -5.36 -11.78 23.32
N GLU A 249 -4.99 -10.97 24.30
CA GLU A 249 -5.95 -10.11 25.00
C GLU A 249 -6.48 -9.00 24.10
N ARG A 250 -5.61 -8.38 23.29
CA ARG A 250 -5.96 -7.32 22.34
C ARG A 250 -6.78 -7.79 21.15
N ILE A 251 -6.49 -8.99 20.62
CA ILE A 251 -7.35 -9.67 19.64
C ILE A 251 -8.77 -9.93 20.19
N ASN A 252 -8.94 -10.08 21.50
CA ASN A 252 -10.25 -10.30 22.11
C ASN A 252 -11.00 -9.01 22.50
N LEU A 253 -10.53 -7.83 22.07
CA LEU A 253 -11.24 -6.56 22.26
C LEU A 253 -12.39 -6.36 21.27
N HIS A 254 -12.28 -6.91 20.07
CA HIS A 254 -13.28 -6.75 19.01
C HIS A 254 -13.35 -7.99 18.12
N PRO A 255 -13.95 -9.10 18.60
CA PRO A 255 -13.96 -10.36 17.86
C PRO A 255 -14.60 -10.17 16.48
N ILE A 256 -13.95 -10.71 15.44
CA ILE A 256 -14.49 -10.69 14.07
C ILE A 256 -15.83 -11.43 14.07
N PRO A 257 -16.92 -10.82 13.58
CA PRO A 257 -18.18 -11.52 13.35
C PRO A 257 -17.97 -12.81 12.53
N ILE A 258 -18.62 -13.91 12.93
CA ILE A 258 -18.42 -15.26 12.35
C ILE A 258 -18.67 -15.26 10.82
N ASP A 259 -19.65 -14.50 10.35
CA ASP A 259 -19.97 -14.31 8.94
C ASP A 259 -18.79 -13.73 8.14
N ARG A 260 -18.07 -12.75 8.69
CA ARG A 260 -16.94 -12.10 8.03
C ARG A 260 -15.69 -12.99 8.02
N GLN A 261 -15.52 -13.89 9.00
CA GLN A 261 -14.46 -14.92 8.95
C GLN A 261 -14.70 -15.91 7.81
N VAL A 262 -15.96 -16.33 7.62
CA VAL A 262 -16.37 -17.18 6.50
C VAL A 262 -16.17 -16.44 5.18
N GLU A 263 -16.55 -15.17 5.09
CA GLU A 263 -16.35 -14.34 3.90
C GLU A 263 -14.86 -14.18 3.55
N LYS A 264 -13.98 -13.85 4.51
CA LYS A 264 -12.53 -13.76 4.27
C LYS A 264 -11.93 -15.08 3.80
N LYS A 265 -12.38 -16.20 4.37
CA LYS A 265 -11.96 -17.54 3.95
C LYS A 265 -12.39 -17.82 2.51
N LEU A 266 -13.65 -17.53 2.17
CA LEU A 266 -14.18 -17.67 0.81
C LEU A 266 -13.47 -16.76 -0.19
N ILE A 267 -13.15 -15.52 0.16
CA ILE A 267 -12.39 -14.59 -0.70
C ILE A 267 -10.95 -15.08 -0.90
N LYS A 268 -10.29 -15.60 0.14
CA LYS A 268 -8.94 -16.15 0.06
C LYS A 268 -8.91 -17.39 -0.84
N GLU A 269 -9.88 -18.29 -0.70
CA GLU A 269 -10.07 -19.45 -1.58
C GLU A 269 -10.40 -19.02 -3.02
N ALA A 270 -11.26 -18.01 -3.20
CA ALA A 270 -11.61 -17.48 -4.52
C ALA A 270 -10.43 -16.78 -5.22
N LYS A 271 -9.57 -16.04 -4.49
CA LYS A 271 -8.34 -15.45 -5.04
C LYS A 271 -7.34 -16.53 -5.47
N PHE A 272 -7.28 -17.66 -4.77
CA PHE A 272 -6.45 -18.81 -5.19
C PHE A 272 -6.95 -19.47 -6.49
N HIS A 273 -8.25 -19.32 -6.80
CA HIS A 273 -8.88 -19.93 -7.97
C HIS A 273 -9.18 -18.96 -9.12
N THR A 274 -8.89 -17.66 -8.99
CA THR A 274 -9.20 -16.66 -10.03
C THR A 274 -7.96 -15.94 -10.52
N ASN A 275 -7.51 -16.32 -11.72
CA ASN A 275 -6.65 -15.51 -12.57
C ASN A 275 -7.30 -14.12 -12.79
N PRO A 276 -6.55 -13.01 -12.81
CA PRO A 276 -7.09 -11.64 -12.98
C PRO A 276 -7.97 -11.44 -14.23
N LEU A 277 -7.82 -12.31 -15.23
CA LEU A 277 -8.67 -12.40 -16.43
C LEU A 277 -10.17 -12.60 -16.14
N ARG A 278 -10.56 -13.21 -15.01
CA ARG A 278 -11.98 -13.49 -14.71
C ARG A 278 -12.76 -12.27 -14.19
N ARG A 279 -12.10 -11.33 -13.51
CA ARG A 279 -12.76 -10.10 -13.02
C ARG A 279 -13.17 -9.18 -14.17
N PHE A 280 -12.34 -9.07 -15.21
CA PHE A 280 -12.67 -8.32 -16.42
C PHE A 280 -13.91 -8.88 -17.14
N HIS A 281 -14.00 -10.21 -17.30
CA HIS A 281 -15.17 -10.82 -17.94
C HIS A 281 -16.48 -10.68 -17.14
N LEU A 282 -16.41 -10.65 -15.80
CA LEU A 282 -17.61 -10.40 -14.98
C LEU A 282 -18.15 -8.98 -15.18
N ILE A 283 -17.26 -7.99 -15.28
CA ILE A 283 -17.62 -6.59 -15.53
C ILE A 283 -18.19 -6.43 -16.95
N GLU A 284 -17.55 -7.01 -17.96
CA GLU A 284 -18.06 -7.02 -19.35
C GLU A 284 -19.44 -7.67 -19.46
N MET A 285 -19.64 -8.79 -18.76
CA MET A 285 -20.92 -9.50 -18.74
C MET A 285 -22.01 -8.65 -18.05
N LEU A 286 -21.70 -7.99 -16.94
CA LEU A 286 -22.61 -7.07 -16.25
C LEU A 286 -22.98 -5.87 -17.13
N ILE A 287 -22.00 -5.25 -17.78
CA ILE A 287 -22.24 -4.15 -18.75
C ILE A 287 -23.14 -4.62 -19.89
N SER A 288 -22.89 -5.82 -20.43
CA SER A 288 -23.68 -6.40 -21.54
C SER A 288 -25.12 -6.68 -21.12
N VAL A 289 -25.33 -7.22 -19.90
CA VAL A 289 -26.67 -7.46 -19.35
C VAL A 289 -27.41 -6.15 -19.11
N CYS A 290 -26.74 -5.13 -18.54
CA CYS A 290 -27.34 -3.81 -18.34
C CYS A 290 -27.71 -3.14 -19.68
N ALA A 291 -26.84 -3.23 -20.69
CA ALA A 291 -27.11 -2.70 -22.03
C ALA A 291 -28.29 -3.41 -22.71
N PHE A 292 -28.41 -4.74 -22.55
CA PHE A 292 -29.55 -5.51 -23.04
C PHE A 292 -30.86 -5.13 -22.34
N MET A 293 -30.84 -5.03 -21.01
CA MET A 293 -32.02 -4.60 -20.25
C MET A 293 -32.46 -3.18 -20.63
N PHE A 294 -31.50 -2.27 -20.86
CA PHE A 294 -31.79 -0.91 -21.30
C PHE A 294 -32.36 -0.86 -22.73
N SER A 295 -31.84 -1.65 -23.66
CA SER A 295 -32.37 -1.72 -25.02
C SER A 295 -33.78 -2.33 -25.06
N CYS A 296 -34.06 -3.38 -24.27
CA CYS A 296 -35.40 -3.91 -24.09
C CYS A 296 -36.37 -2.87 -23.51
N LEU A 297 -35.92 -2.07 -22.54
CA LEU A 297 -36.72 -1.00 -21.95
C LEU A 297 -37.06 0.09 -22.98
N LEU A 298 -36.09 0.51 -23.80
CA LEU A 298 -36.30 1.47 -24.88
C LEU A 298 -37.31 0.94 -25.90
N VAL A 299 -37.17 -0.31 -26.35
CA VAL A 299 -38.13 -0.94 -27.26
C VAL A 299 -39.53 -0.98 -26.61
N PHE A 300 -39.63 -1.33 -25.33
CA PHE A 300 -40.92 -1.37 -24.63
C PHE A 300 -41.58 0.00 -24.52
N ILE A 301 -40.82 1.05 -24.20
CA ILE A 301 -41.31 2.44 -24.05
C ILE A 301 -41.74 2.99 -25.42
N PHE A 302 -40.93 2.76 -26.46
CA PHE A 302 -41.15 3.33 -27.78
C PHE A 302 -41.92 2.42 -28.74
N ARG A 303 -42.37 1.24 -28.31
CA ARG A 303 -43.06 0.26 -29.18
C ARG A 303 -44.19 0.85 -30.01
N LYS A 304 -45.01 1.74 -29.43
CA LYS A 304 -46.12 2.37 -30.15
C LYS A 304 -45.65 3.29 -31.27
N LYS A 305 -44.52 3.99 -31.11
CA LYS A 305 -43.91 4.85 -32.14
C LYS A 305 -43.14 4.04 -33.18
N ILE A 306 -42.44 2.97 -32.75
CA ILE A 306 -41.72 2.07 -33.66
C ILE A 306 -42.70 1.34 -34.60
N PHE A 307 -43.83 0.84 -34.09
CA PHE A 307 -44.86 0.21 -34.91
C PHE A 307 -45.58 1.16 -35.87
N LEU A 308 -45.54 2.48 -35.63
CA LEU A 308 -46.07 3.49 -36.54
C LEU A 308 -45.10 3.83 -37.68
N LEU A 309 -43.79 3.59 -37.51
CA LEU A 309 -42.76 3.81 -38.53
C LEU A 309 -42.55 2.59 -39.46
N LEU A 310 -43.10 1.43 -39.08
CA LEU A 310 -43.03 0.18 -39.83
C LEU A 310 -44.30 -0.11 -40.66
N LYS A 311 -45.20 0.88 -40.76
CA LYS A 311 -46.34 0.91 -41.69
C LYS A 311 -46.09 1.97 -42.75
#